data_AF-A0AAU2YQL1-F1
#
_entry.id   AF-A0AAU2YQL1-F1
#
_cell.length_a   1.000
_cell.length_b   1.000
_cell.length_c   1.000
_cell.angle_alpha   90.00
_cell.angle_beta   90.00
_cell.angle_gamma   90.00
#
_symmetry.space_group_name_H-M   'P 1'
#
loop_
_entity.id
_entity.type
_entity.pdbx_description
1 polymer ?
#
loop_
_entity_poly.entity_id
_entity_poly.type
_entity_poly.pdbx_seq_one_letter_code
_entity_poly.pdbx_strand_id
1 'polypeptide(L)'
;MNDTPGWASPGSAPSDDQEAGVPRPSEPVDGSGPAGNWSSTQPPAGQWSAPGDSATGPGTPPPYPGWGVPPQGPGWGRQPAAAKPGVIPLRPLGVGEILDGAVSTMRAHWRTVLGITLTVSVIAQAGILLVQRYLLPEPPSIDRNATGSEALRQATDSLRSSLLNTAPPLLISMLATIFTTAVLTVVISRSVLGRPVTLSDAWTEARPRLLPLLGLTFLLALMAAVLMTAGILPGFLIGDTAGVGLAFIGLLAAGGVFLWLMVRFCLASPALMLERQSITASLRRSAKLVRGAWWRTFGILALTWLLTLIVTLVIGMPFGLIAMAVDDGGLSSFLTDGPTSFGWPFLIVSAIGDVVIATITYPLSAGVMALLYVDQRIRREALDLDLARAAGLPGYDNRS
;
A
#
# COMPACT_ATOMS: atom_id res chain seq x y z
N MET A 1 20.99 -22.72 64.29
CA MET A 1 20.61 -23.39 63.03
C MET A 1 20.53 -22.34 61.95
N ASN A 2 21.42 -22.48 60.98
CA ASN A 2 21.71 -21.69 59.78
C ASN A 2 22.46 -20.36 59.97
N ASP A 3 23.75 -20.54 59.75
CA ASP A 3 24.89 -19.64 59.72
C ASP A 3 24.83 -18.54 58.64
N THR A 4 25.32 -17.36 59.04
CA THR A 4 25.91 -16.26 58.23
C THR A 4 27.11 -16.75 57.36
N PRO A 5 27.74 -15.96 56.44
CA PRO A 5 27.71 -14.50 56.27
C PRO A 5 27.69 -13.96 54.83
N GLY A 6 27.48 -12.63 54.72
CA GLY A 6 27.76 -11.85 53.52
C GLY A 6 29.26 -11.79 53.20
N TRP A 7 29.57 -11.59 51.91
CA TRP A 7 30.92 -11.39 51.42
C TRP A 7 31.01 -10.15 50.53
N ALA A 8 32.04 -9.36 50.83
CA ALA A 8 32.41 -8.09 50.22
C ALA A 8 33.22 -8.29 48.92
N SER A 9 33.15 -7.27 48.06
CA SER A 9 33.95 -7.16 46.83
C SER A 9 35.40 -6.78 47.18
N PRO A 10 36.44 -7.48 46.67
CA PRO A 10 37.83 -7.09 46.89
C PRO A 10 38.27 -5.98 45.92
N GLY A 11 38.84 -4.90 46.47
CA GLY A 11 39.55 -3.88 45.72
C GLY A 11 41.03 -4.21 45.49
N SER A 12 41.50 -3.88 44.29
CA SER A 12 42.83 -3.34 43.87
C SER A 12 44.12 -3.64 44.65
N ALA A 13 45.12 -4.17 43.93
CA ALA A 13 46.57 -3.90 44.07
C ALA A 13 47.36 -4.33 42.78
N PRO A 14 48.59 -3.83 42.51
CA PRO A 14 49.03 -3.37 41.18
C PRO A 14 50.16 -4.17 40.48
N SER A 15 50.62 -3.60 39.35
CA SER A 15 51.93 -3.66 38.62
C SER A 15 52.14 -4.60 37.41
N ASP A 16 52.48 -3.91 36.31
CA ASP A 16 53.53 -4.13 35.30
C ASP A 16 53.28 -4.92 33.99
N ASP A 17 53.27 -4.12 32.91
CA ASP A 17 54.04 -4.25 31.66
C ASP A 17 54.01 -5.57 30.87
N GLN A 18 53.13 -5.60 29.86
CA GLN A 18 53.46 -6.12 28.52
C GLN A 18 52.41 -5.70 27.48
N GLU A 19 52.78 -4.73 26.65
CA GLU A 19 52.07 -4.39 25.41
C GLU A 19 52.19 -5.53 24.40
N ALA A 20 51.06 -6.09 23.97
CA ALA A 20 50.95 -6.91 22.77
C ALA A 20 49.90 -6.29 21.83
N GLY A 21 50.37 -5.92 20.64
CA GLY A 21 49.76 -4.94 19.75
C GLY A 21 48.49 -5.38 19.01
N VAL A 22 47.62 -4.39 18.81
CA VAL A 22 46.49 -4.42 17.87
C VAL A 22 46.88 -3.56 16.66
N PRO A 23 46.85 -4.05 15.41
CA PRO A 23 47.23 -3.24 14.26
C PRO A 23 46.17 -2.18 13.94
N ARG A 24 46.59 -0.91 13.86
CA ARG A 24 45.81 0.19 13.26
C ARG A 24 45.96 0.16 11.72
N PRO A 25 44.96 0.65 10.95
CA PRO A 25 45.09 0.81 9.51
C PRO A 25 46.06 1.94 9.16
N SER A 26 46.92 1.72 8.17
CA SER A 26 47.91 2.67 7.66
C SER A 26 47.30 3.75 6.75
N GLU A 27 47.80 4.99 6.91
CA GLU A 27 47.57 6.16 6.04
C GLU A 27 48.23 6.00 4.65
N PRO A 28 47.79 6.77 3.63
CA PRO A 28 48.27 6.64 2.26
C PRO A 28 49.65 7.30 2.08
N VAL A 29 50.56 6.60 1.43
CA VAL A 29 51.87 7.12 1.01
C VAL A 29 51.80 7.51 -0.46
N ASP A 30 51.93 8.81 -0.74
CA ASP A 30 52.29 9.34 -2.05
C ASP A 30 53.78 9.05 -2.34
N GLY A 31 54.08 8.39 -3.46
CA GLY A 31 55.45 8.07 -3.85
C GLY A 31 55.58 7.59 -5.29
N SER A 32 56.20 8.43 -6.12
CA SER A 32 56.55 8.28 -7.53
C SER A 32 57.56 7.15 -7.84
N GLY A 33 57.26 6.28 -8.83
CA GLY A 33 58.18 5.28 -9.41
C GLY A 33 57.52 4.46 -10.54
N PRO A 34 58.27 3.87 -11.50
CA PRO A 34 57.98 3.96 -12.94
C PRO A 34 56.99 2.93 -13.50
N ALA A 35 56.34 3.32 -14.60
CA ALA A 35 55.38 2.53 -15.39
C ALA A 35 55.96 1.18 -15.86
N GLY A 36 55.36 0.10 -15.39
CA GLY A 36 55.64 -1.27 -15.84
C GLY A 36 54.75 -1.68 -17.02
N ASN A 37 55.39 -1.91 -18.16
CA ASN A 37 54.80 -2.47 -19.39
C ASN A 37 54.09 -3.81 -19.14
N TRP A 38 52.79 -3.87 -19.44
CA TRP A 38 52.07 -5.13 -19.60
C TRP A 38 52.44 -5.75 -20.95
N SER A 39 52.93 -6.99 -20.93
CA SER A 39 53.37 -7.77 -22.09
C SER A 39 52.26 -8.02 -23.12
N SER A 40 52.58 -7.92 -24.40
CA SER A 40 51.69 -8.02 -25.57
C SER A 40 51.33 -9.46 -26.02
N THR A 41 51.38 -10.46 -25.14
CA THR A 41 51.14 -11.86 -25.52
C THR A 41 50.40 -12.60 -24.42
N GLN A 42 49.06 -12.59 -24.51
CA GLN A 42 48.16 -13.42 -23.72
C GLN A 42 47.83 -14.70 -24.52
N PRO A 43 47.94 -15.92 -23.97
CA PRO A 43 47.52 -17.13 -24.67
C PRO A 43 45.99 -17.15 -24.83
N PRO A 44 45.44 -17.77 -25.90
CA PRO A 44 44.01 -17.80 -26.13
C PRO A 44 43.29 -18.57 -25.01
N ALA A 45 42.08 -18.11 -24.67
CA ALA A 45 41.26 -18.68 -23.61
C ALA A 45 40.94 -20.16 -23.89
N GLY A 46 41.31 -21.04 -22.96
CA GLY A 46 40.95 -22.45 -23.01
C GLY A 46 39.44 -22.63 -22.96
N GLN A 47 38.89 -23.38 -23.92
CA GLN A 47 37.49 -23.80 -23.90
C GLN A 47 37.31 -24.87 -22.82
N TRP A 48 36.60 -24.51 -21.75
CA TRP A 48 36.23 -25.43 -20.70
C TRP A 48 34.92 -26.15 -21.09
N SER A 49 34.99 -27.48 -21.24
CA SER A 49 33.84 -28.35 -21.49
C SER A 49 33.47 -29.08 -20.20
N ALA A 50 32.18 -29.09 -19.85
CA ALA A 50 31.68 -29.80 -18.67
C ALA A 50 31.85 -31.33 -18.81
N PRO A 51 32.13 -32.08 -17.72
CA PRO A 51 32.21 -33.54 -17.77
C PRO A 51 30.84 -34.12 -18.11
N GLY A 52 30.75 -34.83 -19.25
CA GLY A 52 29.56 -35.58 -19.64
C GLY A 52 29.60 -36.99 -19.06
N ASP A 53 28.48 -37.41 -18.47
CA ASP A 53 28.24 -38.79 -18.05
C ASP A 53 28.26 -39.73 -19.26
N SER A 54 29.10 -40.76 -19.16
CA SER A 54 29.16 -41.87 -20.10
C SER A 54 27.93 -42.77 -19.95
N ALA A 55 27.01 -42.73 -20.91
CA ALA A 55 26.00 -43.76 -21.10
C ALA A 55 26.10 -44.33 -22.53
N THR A 56 26.64 -45.54 -22.61
CA THR A 56 26.70 -46.39 -23.80
C THR A 56 25.29 -46.84 -24.21
N GLY A 57 24.87 -46.53 -25.44
CA GLY A 57 23.65 -47.07 -26.05
C GLY A 57 23.67 -46.87 -27.57
N PRO A 58 23.36 -47.90 -28.40
CA PRO A 58 23.45 -47.80 -29.85
C PRO A 58 22.16 -47.25 -30.49
N GLY A 59 22.32 -46.22 -31.34
CA GLY A 59 21.46 -45.99 -32.50
C GLY A 59 20.37 -44.92 -32.39
N THR A 60 20.66 -43.71 -32.90
CA THR A 60 19.65 -42.82 -33.52
C THR A 60 20.29 -41.98 -34.65
N PRO A 61 19.58 -41.68 -35.76
CA PRO A 61 20.14 -41.08 -36.98
C PRO A 61 20.46 -39.57 -36.83
N PRO A 62 21.31 -38.99 -37.70
CA PRO A 62 21.81 -37.62 -37.55
C PRO A 62 20.74 -36.55 -37.85
N PRO A 63 20.62 -35.47 -37.06
CA PRO A 63 19.83 -34.31 -37.45
C PRO A 63 20.62 -33.42 -38.43
N TYR A 64 19.90 -32.95 -39.45
CA TYR A 64 20.31 -32.00 -40.48
C TYR A 64 20.93 -30.69 -39.94
N PRO A 65 21.85 -30.03 -40.68
CA PRO A 65 22.46 -28.77 -40.26
C PRO A 65 21.49 -27.60 -40.43
N GLY A 66 20.89 -27.14 -39.33
CA GLY A 66 19.98 -26.00 -39.28
C GLY A 66 20.57 -24.84 -38.47
N TRP A 67 21.01 -23.80 -39.20
CA TRP A 67 21.08 -22.37 -38.85
C TRP A 67 21.41 -21.94 -37.42
N GLY A 68 22.59 -21.30 -37.32
CA GLY A 68 23.20 -20.80 -36.09
C GLY A 68 22.33 -19.84 -35.27
N VAL A 69 22.30 -20.10 -33.98
CA VAL A 69 21.91 -19.13 -32.95
C VAL A 69 23.03 -18.10 -32.85
N PRO A 70 22.79 -16.80 -33.12
CA PRO A 70 23.82 -15.80 -32.91
C PRO A 70 24.09 -15.65 -31.40
N PRO A 71 25.36 -15.52 -30.98
CA PRO A 71 25.70 -15.34 -29.58
C PRO A 71 25.11 -14.01 -29.10
N GLN A 72 24.21 -14.08 -28.11
CA GLN A 72 23.68 -12.89 -27.44
C GLN A 72 24.82 -12.17 -26.72
N GLY A 73 25.31 -11.09 -27.33
CA GLY A 73 26.26 -10.16 -26.71
C GLY A 73 25.65 -9.44 -25.50
N PRO A 74 26.47 -8.80 -24.64
CA PRO A 74 26.04 -8.19 -23.40
C PRO A 74 25.12 -7.00 -23.66
N GLY A 75 23.81 -7.21 -23.49
CA GLY A 75 22.79 -6.16 -23.61
C GLY A 75 22.85 -5.19 -22.43
N TRP A 76 23.22 -3.94 -22.70
CA TRP A 76 22.99 -2.80 -21.81
C TRP A 76 21.50 -2.75 -21.41
N GLY A 77 21.22 -2.99 -20.13
CA GLY A 77 19.89 -2.80 -19.54
C GLY A 77 19.24 -4.04 -18.90
N ARG A 78 19.79 -5.25 -19.07
CA ARG A 78 19.31 -6.41 -18.30
C ARG A 78 19.99 -6.46 -16.93
N GLN A 79 19.28 -5.93 -15.93
CA GLN A 79 19.64 -6.10 -14.52
C GLN A 79 19.74 -7.61 -14.20
N PRO A 80 20.78 -8.05 -13.45
CA PRO A 80 20.93 -9.44 -13.07
C PRO A 80 19.66 -9.99 -12.42
N ALA A 81 19.23 -11.18 -12.82
CA ALA A 81 18.09 -11.86 -12.23
C ALA A 81 18.42 -12.23 -10.78
N ALA A 82 17.97 -11.41 -9.84
CA ALA A 82 18.04 -11.73 -8.42
C ALA A 82 17.20 -12.99 -8.13
N ALA A 83 17.65 -13.81 -7.18
CA ALA A 83 16.92 -14.99 -6.74
C ALA A 83 15.51 -14.59 -6.28
N LYS A 84 14.50 -15.29 -6.80
CA LYS A 84 13.08 -15.09 -6.50
C LYS A 84 12.61 -16.23 -5.58
N PRO A 85 12.76 -16.13 -4.25
CA PRO A 85 11.98 -16.99 -3.36
C PRO A 85 10.53 -16.46 -3.36
N GLY A 86 9.73 -16.88 -4.34
CA GLY A 86 8.31 -16.51 -4.49
C GLY A 86 7.99 -15.57 -5.67
N VAL A 87 6.83 -14.90 -5.61
CA VAL A 87 6.28 -14.07 -6.69
C VAL A 87 6.95 -12.68 -6.76
N ILE A 88 7.72 -12.27 -5.75
CA ILE A 88 8.23 -10.90 -5.59
C ILE A 88 9.77 -10.92 -5.59
N PRO A 89 10.45 -10.12 -6.45
CA PRO A 89 11.91 -10.05 -6.44
C PRO A 89 12.42 -9.32 -5.18
N LEU A 90 13.51 -9.83 -4.59
CA LEU A 90 14.16 -9.25 -3.40
C LEU A 90 15.02 -8.04 -3.76
N ARG A 91 14.45 -7.06 -4.45
CA ARG A 91 15.13 -5.84 -4.86
C ARG A 91 14.18 -4.64 -4.81
N PRO A 92 14.70 -3.41 -4.87
CA PRO A 92 13.87 -2.22 -5.01
C PRO A 92 12.92 -2.33 -6.21
N LEU A 93 11.60 -2.27 -5.97
CA LEU A 93 10.57 -2.57 -6.97
C LEU A 93 10.30 -1.37 -7.88
N GLY A 94 10.11 -1.62 -9.18
CA GLY A 94 9.56 -0.64 -10.13
C GLY A 94 8.04 -0.47 -9.98
N VAL A 95 7.47 0.62 -10.52
CA VAL A 95 6.00 0.88 -10.44
C VAL A 95 5.20 -0.25 -11.07
N GLY A 96 5.62 -0.73 -12.24
CA GLY A 96 4.99 -1.88 -12.92
C GLY A 96 5.12 -3.18 -12.14
N GLU A 97 6.26 -3.42 -11.49
CA GLU A 97 6.48 -4.61 -10.65
C GLU A 97 5.63 -4.58 -9.36
N ILE A 98 5.34 -3.39 -8.81
CA ILE A 98 4.42 -3.24 -7.66
C ILE A 98 2.99 -3.60 -8.09
N LEU A 99 2.53 -3.07 -9.23
CA LEU A 99 1.18 -3.37 -9.72
C LEU A 99 1.04 -4.83 -10.17
N ASP A 100 1.99 -5.34 -10.94
CA ASP A 100 2.01 -6.74 -11.38
C ASP A 100 2.19 -7.70 -10.20
N GLY A 101 3.01 -7.33 -9.22
CA GLY A 101 3.12 -8.03 -7.94
C GLY A 101 1.79 -8.10 -7.18
N ALA A 102 1.04 -7.00 -7.12
CA ALA A 102 -0.25 -6.96 -6.44
C ALA A 102 -1.30 -7.83 -7.17
N VAL A 103 -1.33 -7.78 -8.50
CA VAL A 103 -2.27 -8.57 -9.30
C VAL A 103 -1.90 -10.06 -9.30
N SER A 104 -0.62 -10.39 -9.40
CA SER A 104 -0.14 -11.78 -9.39
C SER A 104 -0.34 -12.44 -8.03
N THR A 105 -0.08 -11.74 -6.92
CA THR A 105 -0.39 -12.23 -5.56
C THR A 105 -1.89 -12.43 -5.35
N MET A 106 -2.72 -11.50 -5.84
CA MET A 106 -4.17 -11.67 -5.85
C MET A 106 -4.59 -12.90 -6.67
N ARG A 107 -4.06 -13.08 -7.88
CA ARG A 107 -4.39 -14.21 -8.76
C ARG A 107 -3.96 -15.56 -8.17
N ALA A 108 -2.82 -15.61 -7.49
CA ALA A 108 -2.34 -16.82 -6.83
C ALA A 108 -3.29 -17.29 -5.71
N HIS A 109 -3.96 -16.36 -5.03
CA HIS A 109 -4.84 -16.64 -3.89
C HIS A 109 -6.30 -16.23 -4.12
N TRP A 110 -6.73 -16.18 -5.38
CA TRP A 110 -7.99 -15.53 -5.80
C TRP A 110 -9.22 -16.08 -5.08
N ARG A 111 -9.29 -17.39 -4.80
CA ARG A 111 -10.44 -18.02 -4.14
C ARG A 111 -10.67 -17.46 -2.74
N THR A 112 -9.60 -17.38 -1.95
CA THR A 112 -9.66 -16.87 -0.57
C THR A 112 -9.83 -15.36 -0.55
N VAL A 113 -9.09 -14.66 -1.41
CA VAL A 113 -9.14 -13.21 -1.52
C VAL A 113 -10.54 -12.74 -1.91
N LEU A 114 -11.08 -13.24 -3.03
CA LEU A 114 -12.41 -12.85 -3.51
C LEU A 114 -13.53 -13.31 -2.57
N GLY A 115 -13.42 -14.49 -1.94
CA GLY A 115 -14.43 -14.95 -1.00
C GLY A 115 -14.57 -14.01 0.22
N ILE A 116 -13.43 -13.57 0.76
CA ILE A 116 -13.39 -12.62 1.88
C ILE A 116 -13.89 -11.24 1.44
N THR A 117 -13.37 -10.71 0.33
CA THR A 117 -13.75 -9.36 -0.12
C THR A 117 -15.20 -9.29 -0.54
N LEU A 118 -15.74 -10.33 -1.19
CA LEU A 118 -17.15 -10.42 -1.52
C LEU A 118 -18.01 -10.42 -0.26
N THR A 119 -17.69 -11.27 0.73
CA THR A 119 -18.47 -11.36 1.97
C THR A 119 -18.48 -10.05 2.73
N VAL A 120 -17.31 -9.43 2.88
CA VAL A 120 -17.18 -8.12 3.55
C VAL A 120 -17.91 -7.04 2.77
N SER A 121 -17.80 -7.03 1.44
CA SER A 121 -18.47 -6.03 0.59
C SER A 121 -19.98 -6.17 0.67
N VAL A 122 -20.54 -7.39 0.65
CA VAL A 122 -21.99 -7.62 0.80
C VAL A 122 -22.49 -7.13 2.15
N ILE A 123 -21.79 -7.46 3.25
CA ILE A 123 -22.18 -7.00 4.59
C ILE A 123 -22.10 -5.47 4.69
N ALA A 124 -21.01 -4.88 4.20
CA ALA A 124 -20.83 -3.44 4.20
C ALA A 124 -21.91 -2.73 3.37
N GLN A 125 -22.18 -3.22 2.16
CA GLN A 125 -23.18 -2.62 1.28
C GLN A 125 -24.59 -2.78 1.82
N ALA A 126 -24.94 -3.94 2.40
CA ALA A 126 -26.22 -4.10 3.08
C ALA A 126 -26.39 -3.08 4.23
N GLY A 127 -25.34 -2.86 5.03
CA GLY A 127 -25.34 -1.84 6.07
C GLY A 127 -25.50 -0.43 5.52
N ILE A 128 -24.78 -0.08 4.46
CA ILE A 128 -24.88 1.21 3.77
C ILE A 128 -26.31 1.45 3.28
N LEU A 129 -26.89 0.45 2.62
CA LEU A 129 -28.25 0.47 2.09
C LEU A 129 -29.30 0.73 3.18
N LEU A 130 -29.19 0.02 4.31
CA LEU A 130 -30.09 0.19 5.46
C LEU A 130 -29.95 1.57 6.10
N VAL A 131 -28.71 2.06 6.26
CA VAL A 131 -28.46 3.39 6.82
C VAL A 131 -29.02 4.47 5.90
N GLN A 132 -28.77 4.37 4.59
CA GLN A 132 -29.30 5.30 3.61
C GLN A 132 -30.83 5.34 3.60
N ARG A 133 -31.48 4.18 3.75
CA ARG A 133 -32.94 4.12 3.71
C ARG A 133 -33.64 4.57 4.98
N TYR A 134 -33.09 4.24 6.15
CA TYR A 134 -33.82 4.37 7.41
C TYR A 134 -33.27 5.42 8.39
N LEU A 135 -31.99 5.78 8.26
CA LEU A 135 -31.33 6.69 9.22
C LEU A 135 -31.06 8.07 8.63
N LEU A 136 -30.91 8.18 7.32
CA LEU A 136 -30.53 9.44 6.68
C LEU A 136 -31.75 10.31 6.34
N PRO A 137 -31.68 11.63 6.62
CA PRO A 137 -32.75 12.56 6.29
C PRO A 137 -32.80 12.83 4.78
N GLU A 138 -34.02 13.10 4.27
CA GLU A 138 -34.23 13.48 2.88
C GLU A 138 -33.43 14.74 2.52
N PRO A 139 -32.87 14.81 1.30
CA PRO A 139 -32.09 15.96 0.87
C PRO A 139 -32.96 17.24 0.84
N PRO A 140 -32.41 18.39 1.27
CA PRO A 140 -33.15 19.65 1.22
C PRO A 140 -33.44 20.06 -0.22
N SER A 141 -34.61 20.67 -0.45
CA SER A 141 -34.98 21.25 -1.74
C SER A 141 -34.05 22.43 -2.09
N ILE A 142 -33.45 22.39 -3.27
CA ILE A 142 -32.52 23.42 -3.77
C ILE A 142 -33.31 24.40 -4.65
N ASP A 143 -33.46 25.66 -4.22
CA ASP A 143 -33.91 26.74 -5.10
C ASP A 143 -32.73 27.22 -5.96
N ARG A 144 -32.84 27.07 -7.29
CA ARG A 144 -31.79 27.49 -8.24
C ARG A 144 -31.76 29.01 -8.46
N ASN A 145 -32.79 29.73 -8.02
CA ASN A 145 -32.89 31.18 -8.16
C ASN A 145 -32.49 31.93 -6.88
N ALA A 146 -32.06 31.23 -5.84
CA ALA A 146 -31.57 31.84 -4.61
C ALA A 146 -30.36 32.74 -4.90
N THR A 147 -30.40 33.97 -4.37
CA THR A 147 -29.30 34.94 -4.50
C THR A 147 -28.90 35.51 -3.14
N GLY A 148 -27.67 35.99 -3.02
CA GLY A 148 -27.17 36.62 -1.80
C GLY A 148 -27.12 35.68 -0.59
N SER A 149 -27.68 36.12 0.54
CA SER A 149 -27.67 35.39 1.81
C SER A 149 -28.42 34.07 1.77
N GLU A 150 -29.47 33.97 0.95
CA GLU A 150 -30.26 32.74 0.81
C GLU A 150 -29.47 31.65 0.08
N ALA A 151 -28.70 32.02 -0.94
CA ALA A 151 -27.78 31.10 -1.62
C ALA A 151 -26.70 30.57 -0.67
N LEU A 152 -26.16 31.43 0.21
CA LEU A 152 -25.16 31.03 1.21
C LEU A 152 -25.77 30.08 2.25
N ARG A 153 -26.99 30.37 2.72
CA ARG A 153 -27.74 29.50 3.64
C ARG A 153 -28.00 28.13 3.01
N GLN A 154 -28.49 28.11 1.79
CA GLN A 154 -28.76 26.89 1.03
C GLN A 154 -27.49 26.08 0.73
N ALA A 155 -26.37 26.75 0.42
CA ALA A 155 -25.08 26.08 0.26
C ALA A 155 -24.61 25.44 1.58
N THR A 156 -24.82 26.12 2.71
CA THR A 156 -24.46 25.60 4.04
C THR A 156 -25.35 24.41 4.43
N ASP A 157 -26.66 24.50 4.19
CA ASP A 157 -27.62 23.43 4.45
C ASP A 157 -27.36 22.22 3.52
N SER A 158 -26.97 22.47 2.27
CA SER A 158 -26.57 21.43 1.31
C SER A 158 -25.26 20.75 1.72
N LEU A 159 -24.27 21.52 2.21
CA LEU A 159 -23.03 20.96 2.75
C LEU A 159 -23.30 20.13 4.00
N ARG A 160 -24.11 20.63 4.94
CA ARG A 160 -24.49 19.90 6.16
C ARG A 160 -25.22 18.60 5.83
N SER A 161 -26.22 18.65 4.97
CA SER A 161 -26.97 17.47 4.55
C SER A 161 -26.09 16.50 3.77
N SER A 162 -25.20 16.97 2.90
CA SER A 162 -24.23 16.12 2.20
C SER A 162 -23.28 15.42 3.17
N LEU A 163 -22.77 16.13 4.18
CA LEU A 163 -21.90 15.56 5.21
C LEU A 163 -22.64 14.51 6.05
N LEU A 164 -23.87 14.79 6.48
CA LEU A 164 -24.69 13.84 7.22
C LEU A 164 -25.05 12.62 6.37
N ASN A 165 -25.29 12.80 5.07
CA ASN A 165 -25.60 11.70 4.16
C ASN A 165 -24.37 10.85 3.81
N THR A 166 -23.21 11.48 3.65
CA THR A 166 -21.97 10.79 3.22
C THR A 166 -21.23 10.16 4.37
N ALA A 167 -21.27 10.75 5.58
CA ALA A 167 -20.46 10.29 6.70
C ALA A 167 -20.73 8.84 7.11
N PRO A 168 -21.99 8.37 7.28
CA PRO A 168 -22.23 6.98 7.69
C PRO A 168 -21.82 5.95 6.63
N PRO A 169 -22.17 6.09 5.33
CA PRO A 169 -21.64 5.20 4.29
C PRO A 169 -20.12 5.19 4.21
N LEU A 170 -19.50 6.37 4.33
CA LEU A 170 -18.04 6.51 4.34
C LEU A 170 -17.41 5.76 5.51
N LEU A 171 -17.99 5.85 6.71
CA LEU A 171 -17.52 5.12 7.88
C LEU A 171 -17.63 3.61 7.69
N ILE A 172 -18.76 3.11 7.16
CA ILE A 172 -18.94 1.68 6.89
C ILE A 172 -17.93 1.18 5.85
N SER A 173 -17.75 1.93 4.75
CA SER A 173 -16.76 1.61 3.72
C SER A 173 -15.33 1.62 4.27
N MET A 174 -15.01 2.59 5.12
CA MET A 174 -13.71 2.68 5.79
C MET A 174 -13.46 1.45 6.69
N LEU A 175 -14.44 1.05 7.49
CA LEU A 175 -14.35 -0.15 8.34
C LEU A 175 -14.19 -1.42 7.51
N ALA A 176 -14.96 -1.55 6.43
CA ALA A 176 -14.86 -2.67 5.50
C ALA A 176 -13.47 -2.76 4.87
N THR A 177 -12.89 -1.62 4.49
CA THR A 177 -11.55 -1.52 3.91
C THR A 177 -10.47 -1.90 4.93
N ILE A 178 -10.56 -1.39 6.16
CA ILE A 178 -9.63 -1.74 7.25
C ILE A 178 -9.68 -3.24 7.55
N PHE A 179 -10.88 -3.78 7.73
CA PHE A 179 -11.10 -5.20 7.99
C PHE A 179 -10.52 -6.05 6.86
N THR A 180 -10.87 -5.73 5.61
CA THR A 180 -10.42 -6.46 4.43
C THR A 180 -8.91 -6.43 4.32
N THR A 181 -8.29 -5.25 4.44
CA THR A 181 -6.83 -5.10 4.39
C THR A 181 -6.16 -5.92 5.49
N ALA A 182 -6.71 -5.89 6.71
CA ALA A 182 -6.15 -6.61 7.84
C ALA A 182 -6.18 -8.12 7.65
N VAL A 183 -7.34 -8.66 7.25
CA VAL A 183 -7.54 -10.09 7.02
C VAL A 183 -6.74 -10.57 5.82
N LEU A 184 -6.76 -9.84 4.70
CA LEU A 184 -5.99 -10.20 3.50
C LEU A 184 -4.48 -10.21 3.77
N THR A 185 -3.97 -9.29 4.58
CA THR A 185 -2.55 -9.27 4.96
C THR A 185 -2.15 -10.56 5.69
N VAL A 186 -2.98 -11.04 6.64
CA VAL A 186 -2.74 -12.29 7.36
C VAL A 186 -2.82 -13.50 6.43
N VAL A 187 -3.84 -13.54 5.57
CA VAL A 187 -4.03 -14.62 4.60
C VAL A 187 -2.83 -14.73 3.66
N ILE A 188 -2.39 -13.61 3.08
CA ILE A 188 -1.23 -13.58 2.17
C ILE A 188 0.05 -13.98 2.90
N SER A 189 0.26 -13.49 4.12
CA SER A 189 1.45 -13.85 4.91
C SER A 189 1.54 -15.35 5.19
N ARG A 190 0.42 -16.00 5.51
CA ARG A 190 0.39 -17.43 5.81
C ARG A 190 0.34 -18.32 4.56
N SER A 191 -0.29 -17.84 3.48
CA SER A 191 -0.32 -18.56 2.20
C SER A 191 1.07 -18.66 1.58
N VAL A 192 1.91 -17.62 1.74
CA VAL A 192 3.32 -17.65 1.38
C VAL A 192 4.10 -18.70 2.18
N LEU A 193 3.69 -19.00 3.41
CA LEU A 193 4.29 -20.02 4.27
C LEU A 193 3.69 -21.43 4.04
N GLY A 194 2.84 -21.62 3.01
CA GLY A 194 2.26 -22.91 2.66
C GLY A 194 1.23 -23.45 3.65
N ARG A 195 0.79 -22.64 4.63
CA ARG A 195 -0.20 -23.08 5.63
C ARG A 195 -1.61 -22.75 5.15
N PRO A 196 -2.57 -23.70 5.21
CA PRO A 196 -3.98 -23.39 4.97
C PRO A 196 -4.46 -22.39 6.02
N VAL A 197 -5.25 -21.40 5.60
CA VAL A 197 -5.77 -20.35 6.48
C VAL A 197 -7.29 -20.37 6.43
N THR A 198 -7.92 -20.50 7.60
CA THR A 198 -9.36 -20.31 7.72
C THR A 198 -9.68 -18.84 8.06
N LEU A 199 -10.90 -18.41 7.76
CA LEU A 199 -11.40 -17.06 8.10
C LEU A 199 -11.33 -16.79 9.61
N SER A 200 -11.56 -17.82 10.43
CA SER A 200 -11.47 -17.74 11.89
C SER A 200 -10.05 -17.48 12.38
N ASP A 201 -9.06 -18.14 11.78
CA ASP A 201 -7.65 -17.92 12.10
C ASP A 201 -7.21 -16.51 11.76
N ALA A 202 -7.59 -16.04 10.57
CA ALA A 202 -7.27 -14.69 10.11
C ALA A 202 -7.93 -13.62 10.99
N TRP A 203 -9.18 -13.84 11.42
CA TRP A 203 -9.88 -12.95 12.35
C TRP A 203 -9.21 -12.90 13.73
N THR A 204 -8.84 -14.06 14.29
CA THR A 204 -8.22 -14.13 15.63
C THR A 204 -6.88 -13.39 15.66
N GLU A 205 -6.14 -13.40 14.55
CA GLU A 205 -4.89 -12.68 14.40
C GLU A 205 -5.10 -11.18 14.11
N ALA A 206 -6.12 -10.82 13.32
CA ALA A 206 -6.42 -9.43 12.97
C ALA A 206 -7.10 -8.63 14.09
N ARG A 207 -7.99 -9.25 14.90
CA ARG A 207 -8.84 -8.57 15.89
C ARG A 207 -8.10 -7.63 16.85
N PRO A 208 -6.91 -7.94 17.40
CA PRO A 208 -6.28 -7.07 18.39
C PRO A 208 -5.79 -5.76 17.78
N ARG A 209 -5.65 -5.72 16.45
CA ARG A 209 -5.12 -4.58 15.69
C ARG A 209 -6.21 -3.70 15.10
N LEU A 210 -7.46 -4.17 15.04
CA LEU A 210 -8.56 -3.39 14.47
C LEU A 210 -8.85 -2.12 15.27
N LEU A 211 -8.76 -2.17 16.60
CA LEU A 211 -8.95 -0.97 17.44
C LEU A 211 -7.84 0.07 17.22
N PRO A 212 -6.54 -0.27 17.29
CA PRO A 212 -5.48 0.66 16.91
C PRO A 212 -5.58 1.20 15.47
N LEU A 213 -5.99 0.36 14.51
CA LEU A 213 -6.20 0.79 13.12
C LEU A 213 -7.36 1.77 13.01
N LEU A 214 -8.47 1.50 13.68
CA LEU A 214 -9.62 2.41 13.75
C LEU A 214 -9.22 3.73 14.41
N GLY A 215 -8.44 3.69 15.49
CA GLY A 215 -7.89 4.89 16.12
C GLY A 215 -6.98 5.69 15.17
N LEU A 216 -6.12 5.01 14.40
CA LEU A 216 -5.26 5.65 13.40
C LEU A 216 -6.08 6.28 12.26
N THR A 217 -7.07 5.56 11.71
CA THR A 217 -7.90 6.09 10.61
C THR A 217 -8.78 7.24 11.07
N PHE A 218 -9.36 7.14 12.28
CA PHE A 218 -10.10 8.24 12.88
C PHE A 218 -9.21 9.46 13.12
N LEU A 219 -7.98 9.27 13.62
CA LEU A 219 -7.02 10.35 13.80
C LEU A 219 -6.67 11.04 12.47
N LEU A 220 -6.44 10.27 11.40
CA LEU A 220 -6.16 10.81 10.06
C LEU A 220 -7.38 11.56 9.49
N ALA A 221 -8.59 11.03 9.68
CA ALA A 221 -9.83 11.68 9.28
C ALA A 221 -10.07 12.99 10.06
N LEU A 222 -9.83 12.98 11.38
CA LEU A 222 -9.94 14.17 12.22
C LEU A 222 -8.94 15.23 11.81
N MET A 223 -7.68 14.85 11.54
CA MET A 223 -6.66 15.77 11.04
C MET A 223 -7.07 16.39 9.69
N ALA A 224 -7.65 15.59 8.80
CA ALA A 224 -8.19 16.08 7.53
C ALA A 224 -9.34 17.07 7.74
N ALA A 225 -10.31 16.73 8.61
CA ALA A 225 -11.43 17.59 8.94
C ALA A 225 -10.96 18.93 9.53
N VAL A 226 -10.09 18.90 10.54
CA VAL A 226 -9.52 20.10 11.17
C VAL A 226 -8.77 20.96 10.15
N LEU A 227 -7.97 20.35 9.28
CA LEU A 227 -7.23 21.06 8.23
C LEU A 227 -8.18 21.74 7.23
N MET A 228 -9.20 21.03 6.76
CA MET A 228 -10.19 21.58 5.82
C MET A 228 -11.00 22.69 6.48
N THR A 229 -11.49 22.48 7.70
CA THR A 229 -12.20 23.52 8.45
C THR A 229 -11.33 24.74 8.68
N ALA A 230 -10.08 24.57 9.11
CA ALA A 230 -9.15 25.68 9.31
C ALA A 230 -8.85 26.45 8.02
N GLY A 231 -8.79 25.77 6.87
CA GLY A 231 -8.61 26.40 5.57
C GLY A 231 -9.78 27.29 5.17
N ILE A 232 -11.03 26.84 5.38
CA ILE A 232 -12.22 27.53 4.88
C ILE A 232 -12.77 28.56 5.90
N LEU A 233 -12.52 28.35 7.20
CA LEU A 233 -13.06 29.17 8.30
C LEU A 233 -12.84 30.68 8.11
N PRO A 234 -11.67 31.19 7.69
CA PRO A 234 -11.49 32.62 7.49
C PRO A 234 -12.46 33.23 6.46
N GLY A 235 -12.76 32.51 5.38
CA GLY A 235 -13.69 32.99 4.36
C GLY A 235 -15.14 33.06 4.85
N PHE A 236 -15.55 32.07 5.65
CA PHE A 236 -16.87 32.08 6.29
C PHE A 236 -17.04 33.20 7.31
N LEU A 237 -15.99 33.57 8.04
CA LEU A 237 -16.04 34.64 9.04
C LEU A 237 -16.23 36.04 8.42
N ILE A 238 -15.81 36.23 7.17
CA ILE A 238 -16.01 37.51 6.45
C ILE A 238 -17.45 37.63 5.96
N GLY A 239 -18.03 36.56 5.41
CA GLY A 239 -19.46 36.50 5.08
C GLY A 239 -19.91 37.31 3.84
N ASP A 240 -18.99 37.84 3.04
CA ASP A 240 -19.26 38.56 1.80
C ASP A 240 -18.65 37.86 0.56
N THR A 241 -18.69 38.52 -0.60
CA THR A 241 -18.11 37.99 -1.85
C THR A 241 -16.59 37.79 -1.77
N ALA A 242 -15.88 38.63 -1.03
CA ALA A 242 -14.44 38.46 -0.78
C ALA A 242 -14.20 37.25 0.14
N GLY A 243 -15.08 37.01 1.10
CA GLY A 243 -15.11 35.81 1.95
C GLY A 243 -15.22 34.51 1.16
N VAL A 244 -16.06 34.46 0.12
CA VAL A 244 -16.17 33.29 -0.78
C VAL A 244 -14.85 33.03 -1.51
N GLY A 245 -14.21 34.08 -2.04
CA GLY A 245 -12.90 33.96 -2.69
C GLY A 245 -11.82 33.44 -1.72
N LEU A 246 -11.81 33.96 -0.49
CA LEU A 246 -10.87 33.51 0.54
C LEU A 246 -11.12 32.06 0.97
N ALA A 247 -12.38 31.65 1.14
CA ALA A 247 -12.79 30.28 1.44
C ALA A 247 -12.30 29.31 0.35
N PHE A 248 -12.41 29.70 -0.92
CA PHE A 248 -11.95 28.90 -2.04
C PHE A 248 -10.42 28.74 -2.07
N ILE A 249 -9.67 29.84 -1.90
CA ILE A 249 -8.20 29.80 -1.82
C ILE A 249 -7.75 28.95 -0.62
N GLY A 250 -8.40 29.14 0.52
CA GLY A 250 -8.15 28.37 1.74
C GLY A 250 -8.41 26.88 1.57
N LEU A 251 -9.48 26.51 0.85
CA LEU A 251 -9.78 25.12 0.49
C LEU A 251 -8.68 24.52 -0.40
N LEU A 252 -8.20 25.24 -1.41
CA LEU A 252 -7.12 24.77 -2.29
C LEU A 252 -5.81 24.57 -1.51
N ALA A 253 -5.46 25.52 -0.64
CA ALA A 253 -4.29 25.42 0.23
C ALA A 253 -4.41 24.22 1.18
N ALA A 254 -5.55 24.07 1.86
CA ALA A 254 -5.83 22.93 2.73
C ALA A 254 -5.80 21.60 1.96
N GLY A 255 -6.33 21.56 0.74
CA GLY A 255 -6.28 20.40 -0.16
C GLY A 255 -4.85 20.00 -0.53
N GLY A 256 -3.98 20.97 -0.84
CA GLY A 256 -2.57 20.73 -1.09
C GLY A 256 -1.84 20.14 0.12
N VAL A 257 -2.08 20.69 1.31
CA VAL A 257 -1.50 20.18 2.57
C VAL A 257 -2.07 18.79 2.90
N PHE A 258 -3.37 18.58 2.68
CA PHE A 258 -4.02 17.30 2.89
C PHE A 258 -3.41 16.21 2.00
N LEU A 259 -3.24 16.51 0.70
CA LEU A 259 -2.59 15.60 -0.24
C LEU A 259 -1.16 15.27 0.20
N TRP A 260 -0.41 16.29 0.65
CA TRP A 260 0.93 16.09 1.18
C TRP A 260 0.95 15.15 2.40
N LEU A 261 0.06 15.36 3.37
CA LEU A 261 -0.08 14.52 4.56
C LEU A 261 -0.57 13.09 4.22
N MET A 262 -1.50 12.96 3.28
CA MET A 262 -2.04 11.69 2.84
C MET A 262 -0.95 10.79 2.24
N VAL A 263 -0.09 11.35 1.37
CA VAL A 263 1.08 10.63 0.85
C VAL A 263 2.10 10.36 1.97
N ARG A 264 2.33 11.32 2.87
CA ARG A 264 3.27 11.19 4.00
C ARG A 264 2.91 10.04 4.95
N PHE A 265 1.62 9.81 5.16
CA PHE A 265 1.08 8.85 6.15
C PHE A 265 0.43 7.60 5.54
N CYS A 266 0.51 7.40 4.22
CA CYS A 266 -0.06 6.22 3.57
C CYS A 266 0.49 4.88 4.11
N LEU A 267 1.72 4.87 4.62
CA LEU A 267 2.38 3.68 5.17
C LEU A 267 2.17 3.50 6.69
N ALA A 268 1.37 4.36 7.33
CA ALA A 268 1.13 4.27 8.77
C ALA A 268 0.31 3.01 9.14
N SER A 269 -0.65 2.62 8.31
CA SER A 269 -1.46 1.40 8.50
C SER A 269 -0.60 0.12 8.45
N PRO A 270 0.19 -0.15 7.37
CA PRO A 270 1.06 -1.32 7.34
C PRO A 270 2.16 -1.28 8.41
N ALA A 271 2.68 -0.10 8.79
CA ALA A 271 3.62 0.01 9.91
C ALA A 271 2.97 -0.38 11.26
N LEU A 272 1.76 0.11 11.54
CA LEU A 272 1.01 -0.23 12.75
C LEU A 272 0.72 -1.73 12.82
N MET A 273 0.29 -2.31 11.69
CA MET A 273 0.00 -3.73 11.60
C MET A 273 1.27 -4.57 11.74
N LEU A 274 2.22 -4.41 10.82
CA LEU A 274 3.33 -5.34 10.67
C LEU A 274 4.40 -5.16 11.76
N GLU A 275 4.67 -3.92 12.19
CA GLU A 275 5.69 -3.63 13.21
C GLU A 275 5.14 -3.58 14.64
N ARG A 276 3.83 -3.82 14.83
CA ARG A 276 3.16 -3.79 16.15
C ARG A 276 3.40 -2.49 16.93
N GLN A 277 3.48 -1.37 16.22
CA GLN A 277 3.77 -0.06 16.80
C GLN A 277 2.51 0.64 17.30
N SER A 278 2.69 1.61 18.20
CA SER A 278 1.63 2.56 18.57
C SER A 278 1.30 3.50 17.40
N ILE A 279 0.14 4.18 17.47
CA ILE A 279 -0.35 5.10 16.44
C ILE A 279 0.67 6.21 16.13
N THR A 280 1.28 6.81 17.16
CA THR A 280 2.26 7.88 16.97
C THR A 280 3.58 7.38 16.40
N ALA A 281 4.02 6.19 16.83
CA ALA A 281 5.21 5.54 16.28
C ALA A 281 5.01 5.18 14.80
N SER A 282 3.83 4.65 14.42
CA SER A 282 3.53 4.29 13.03
C SER A 282 3.46 5.50 12.09
N LEU A 283 2.93 6.65 12.55
CA LEU A 283 2.96 7.90 11.80
C LEU A 283 4.40 8.40 11.57
N ARG A 284 5.22 8.42 12.62
CA ARG A 284 6.64 8.81 12.52
C ARG A 284 7.40 7.86 11.59
N ARG A 285 7.09 6.57 11.66
CA ARG A 285 7.66 5.54 10.81
C ARG A 285 7.31 5.74 9.35
N SER A 286 6.03 5.92 9.03
CA SER A 286 5.56 6.25 7.68
C SER A 286 6.26 7.49 7.14
N ALA A 287 6.32 8.55 7.94
CA ALA A 287 7.01 9.78 7.59
C ALA A 287 8.51 9.54 7.30
N LYS A 288 9.21 8.70 8.08
CA LYS A 288 10.62 8.35 7.81
C LYS A 288 10.77 7.58 6.49
N LEU A 289 9.89 6.63 6.21
CA LEU A 289 9.94 5.79 5.00
C LEU A 289 9.66 6.60 3.72
N VAL A 290 8.65 7.48 3.74
CA VAL A 290 8.26 8.29 2.57
C VAL A 290 9.19 9.48 2.34
N ARG A 291 10.00 9.88 3.34
CA ARG A 291 10.93 11.02 3.21
C ARG A 291 11.90 10.78 2.07
N GLY A 292 11.97 11.70 1.11
CA GLY A 292 12.83 11.60 -0.09
C GLY A 292 12.34 10.65 -1.18
N ALA A 293 11.20 9.97 -0.99
CA ALA A 293 10.54 9.15 -2.02
C ALA A 293 9.12 9.66 -2.33
N TRP A 294 8.75 10.84 -1.84
CA TRP A 294 7.38 11.37 -1.85
C TRP A 294 6.75 11.35 -3.25
N TRP A 295 7.45 11.84 -4.28
CA TRP A 295 6.93 11.86 -5.66
C TRP A 295 6.68 10.47 -6.23
N ARG A 296 7.53 9.49 -5.89
CA ARG A 296 7.31 8.11 -6.34
C ARG A 296 6.13 7.49 -5.62
N THR A 297 6.03 7.68 -4.31
CA THR A 297 4.89 7.21 -3.53
C THR A 297 3.60 7.85 -4.05
N PHE A 298 3.57 9.16 -4.23
CA PHE A 298 2.45 9.87 -4.84
C PHE A 298 2.09 9.30 -6.21
N GLY A 299 3.07 9.11 -7.11
CA GLY A 299 2.82 8.57 -8.45
C GLY A 299 2.21 7.17 -8.43
N ILE A 300 2.68 6.27 -7.55
CA ILE A 300 2.09 4.92 -7.40
C ILE A 300 0.67 5.02 -6.84
N LEU A 301 0.45 5.83 -5.80
CA LEU A 301 -0.87 6.03 -5.21
C LEU A 301 -1.85 6.64 -6.22
N ALA A 302 -1.43 7.65 -6.97
CA ALA A 302 -2.21 8.29 -8.01
C ALA A 302 -2.56 7.31 -9.13
N LEU A 303 -1.61 6.46 -9.54
CA LEU A 303 -1.85 5.42 -10.54
C LEU A 303 -2.84 4.37 -10.04
N THR A 304 -2.69 3.90 -8.80
CA THR A 304 -3.65 2.98 -8.18
C THR A 304 -5.04 3.61 -8.08
N TRP A 305 -5.12 4.87 -7.67
CA TRP A 305 -6.38 5.61 -7.61
C TRP A 305 -7.03 5.74 -8.99
N LEU A 306 -6.25 6.08 -10.02
CA LEU A 306 -6.71 6.13 -11.41
C LEU A 306 -7.24 4.77 -11.90
N LEU A 307 -6.54 3.68 -11.61
CA LEU A 307 -6.99 2.33 -11.97
C LEU A 307 -8.31 1.98 -11.25
N THR A 308 -8.42 2.27 -9.96
CA THR A 308 -9.67 2.04 -9.21
C THR A 308 -10.81 2.93 -9.71
N LEU A 309 -10.51 4.17 -10.12
CA LEU A 309 -11.48 5.08 -10.70
C LEU A 309 -12.01 4.52 -12.02
N ILE A 310 -11.14 4.03 -12.90
CA ILE A 310 -11.54 3.40 -14.16
C ILE A 310 -12.44 2.20 -13.90
N VAL A 311 -12.08 1.30 -12.97
CA VAL A 311 -12.92 0.16 -12.60
C VAL A 311 -14.29 0.62 -12.09
N THR A 312 -14.31 1.64 -11.24
CA THR A 312 -15.53 2.22 -10.69
C THR A 312 -16.42 2.81 -11.78
N LEU A 313 -15.84 3.52 -12.76
CA LEU A 313 -16.62 4.08 -13.87
C LEU A 313 -17.12 3.00 -14.82
N VAL A 314 -16.26 2.06 -15.21
CA VAL A 314 -16.60 1.00 -16.18
C VAL A 314 -17.70 0.08 -15.64
N ILE A 315 -17.65 -0.25 -14.35
CA ILE A 315 -18.65 -1.13 -13.71
C ILE A 315 -19.81 -0.31 -13.15
N GLY A 316 -19.54 0.81 -12.47
CA GLY A 316 -20.57 1.60 -11.80
C GLY A 316 -21.55 2.25 -12.77
N MET A 317 -21.10 2.75 -13.92
CA MET A 317 -21.98 3.38 -14.92
C MET A 317 -23.10 2.44 -15.41
N PRO A 318 -22.84 1.22 -15.91
CA PRO A 318 -23.91 0.34 -16.37
C PRO A 318 -24.85 -0.06 -15.23
N PHE A 319 -24.35 -0.34 -14.02
CA PHE A 319 -25.22 -0.61 -12.87
C PHE A 319 -26.09 0.60 -12.51
N GLY A 320 -25.54 1.82 -12.55
CA GLY A 320 -26.29 3.05 -12.32
C GLY A 320 -27.38 3.29 -13.38
N LEU A 321 -27.08 3.02 -14.66
CA LEU A 321 -28.08 3.11 -15.73
C LEU A 321 -29.20 2.08 -15.57
N ILE A 322 -28.86 0.84 -15.22
CA ILE A 322 -29.86 -0.21 -14.93
C ILE A 322 -30.69 0.17 -13.70
N ALA A 323 -30.04 0.67 -12.64
CA ALA A 323 -30.70 1.12 -11.42
C ALA A 323 -31.73 2.21 -11.73
N MET A 324 -31.39 3.20 -12.57
CA MET A 324 -32.31 4.24 -13.02
C MET A 324 -33.44 3.71 -13.90
N ALA A 325 -33.17 2.71 -14.75
CA ALA A 325 -34.16 2.16 -15.67
C ALA A 325 -35.21 1.29 -14.97
N VAL A 326 -34.84 0.64 -13.86
CA VAL A 326 -35.73 -0.26 -13.09
C VAL A 326 -36.44 0.48 -11.95
N ASP A 327 -36.02 1.69 -11.60
CA ASP A 327 -36.70 2.49 -10.58
C ASP A 327 -38.02 3.08 -11.12
N ASP A 328 -39.08 3.02 -10.32
CA ASP A 328 -40.44 3.42 -10.73
C ASP A 328 -40.55 4.89 -11.16
N GLY A 329 -39.65 5.76 -10.67
CA GLY A 329 -39.57 7.17 -11.07
C GLY A 329 -38.83 7.42 -12.39
N GLY A 330 -38.10 6.42 -12.90
CA GLY A 330 -37.29 6.47 -14.13
C GLY A 330 -36.40 7.70 -14.26
N LEU A 331 -36.03 8.02 -15.51
CA LEU A 331 -35.33 9.27 -15.85
C LEU A 331 -36.18 10.52 -15.55
N SER A 332 -37.50 10.37 -15.51
CA SER A 332 -38.46 11.47 -15.27
C SER A 332 -38.34 12.08 -13.88
N SER A 333 -38.11 11.27 -12.84
CA SER A 333 -37.89 11.75 -11.47
C SER A 333 -36.61 12.58 -11.32
N PHE A 334 -35.62 12.36 -12.18
CA PHE A 334 -34.38 13.14 -12.25
C PHE A 334 -34.56 14.47 -12.98
N LEU A 335 -35.52 14.53 -13.91
CA LEU A 335 -35.81 15.70 -14.73
C LEU A 335 -36.87 16.62 -14.11
N THR A 336 -37.59 16.16 -13.08
CA THR A 336 -38.54 16.96 -12.31
C THR A 336 -37.88 17.58 -11.09
N ASP A 337 -38.24 18.82 -10.75
CA ASP A 337 -37.67 19.58 -9.62
C ASP A 337 -38.16 19.09 -8.22
N GLY A 338 -38.53 17.81 -8.09
CA GLY A 338 -38.92 17.21 -6.82
C GLY A 338 -37.72 16.63 -6.05
N PRO A 339 -37.86 16.36 -4.74
CA PRO A 339 -36.84 15.60 -4.00
C PRO A 339 -36.67 14.22 -4.64
N THR A 340 -35.47 13.93 -5.13
CA THR A 340 -35.13 12.64 -5.75
C THR A 340 -35.00 11.57 -4.67
N SER A 341 -36.11 10.93 -4.31
CA SER A 341 -36.09 9.73 -3.46
C SER A 341 -35.84 8.50 -4.32
N PHE A 342 -34.70 7.83 -4.14
CA PHE A 342 -34.42 6.57 -4.83
C PHE A 342 -35.23 5.41 -4.26
N GLY A 343 -35.89 4.66 -5.14
CA GLY A 343 -36.63 3.45 -4.75
C GLY A 343 -35.71 2.29 -4.39
N TRP A 344 -36.31 1.23 -3.83
CA TRP A 344 -35.60 -0.02 -3.53
C TRP A 344 -34.90 -0.64 -4.75
N PRO A 345 -35.49 -0.64 -5.97
CA PRO A 345 -34.81 -1.17 -7.15
C PRO A 345 -33.50 -0.43 -7.44
N PHE A 346 -33.51 0.90 -7.41
CA PHE A 346 -32.30 1.71 -7.62
C PHE A 346 -31.21 1.36 -6.60
N LEU A 347 -31.57 1.34 -5.31
CA LEU A 347 -30.60 1.12 -4.24
C LEU A 347 -30.02 -0.30 -4.27
N ILE A 348 -30.85 -1.32 -4.56
CA ILE A 348 -30.40 -2.71 -4.64
C ILE A 348 -29.46 -2.91 -5.83
N VAL A 349 -29.83 -2.42 -7.01
CA VAL A 349 -28.99 -2.57 -8.22
C VAL A 349 -27.67 -1.82 -8.05
N SER A 350 -27.70 -0.60 -7.49
CA SER A 350 -26.49 0.17 -7.20
C SER A 350 -25.59 -0.55 -6.19
N ALA A 351 -26.17 -1.07 -5.10
CA ALA A 351 -25.43 -1.83 -4.10
C ALA A 351 -24.76 -3.09 -4.69
N ILE A 352 -25.44 -3.80 -5.61
CA ILE A 352 -24.82 -4.93 -6.32
C ILE A 352 -23.61 -4.47 -7.13
N GLY A 353 -23.74 -3.36 -7.87
CA GLY A 353 -22.63 -2.76 -8.61
C GLY A 353 -21.45 -2.41 -7.69
N ASP A 354 -21.72 -1.80 -6.54
CA ASP A 354 -20.72 -1.44 -5.56
C ASP A 354 -20.05 -2.67 -4.92
N VAL A 355 -20.79 -3.76 -4.67
CA VAL A 355 -20.21 -5.03 -4.22
C VAL A 355 -19.21 -5.56 -5.24
N VAL A 356 -19.56 -5.54 -6.53
CA VAL A 356 -18.67 -6.01 -7.61
C VAL A 356 -17.40 -5.14 -7.66
N ILE A 357 -17.55 -3.81 -7.60
CA ILE A 357 -16.42 -2.86 -7.59
C ILE A 357 -15.52 -3.12 -6.37
N ALA A 358 -16.08 -3.20 -5.17
CA ALA A 358 -15.33 -3.40 -3.93
C ALA A 358 -14.59 -4.74 -3.90
N THR A 359 -15.21 -5.80 -4.43
CA THR A 359 -14.64 -7.15 -4.52
C THR A 359 -13.34 -7.15 -5.34
N ILE A 360 -13.23 -6.29 -6.37
CA ILE A 360 -12.06 -6.15 -7.24
C ILE A 360 -11.04 -5.15 -6.69
N THR A 361 -11.51 -4.00 -6.19
CA THR A 361 -10.65 -2.85 -5.86
C THR A 361 -9.99 -2.97 -4.48
N TYR A 362 -10.63 -3.61 -3.49
CA TYR A 362 -10.06 -3.76 -2.15
C TYR A 362 -8.77 -4.60 -2.15
N PRO A 363 -8.70 -5.80 -2.77
CA PRO A 363 -7.47 -6.57 -2.84
C PRO A 363 -6.33 -5.85 -3.55
N LEU A 364 -6.64 -5.17 -4.65
CA LEU A 364 -5.65 -4.42 -5.43
C LEU A 364 -5.01 -3.33 -4.56
N SER A 365 -5.84 -2.54 -3.88
CA SER A 365 -5.38 -1.45 -3.01
C SER A 365 -4.54 -1.98 -1.85
N ALA A 366 -4.97 -3.07 -1.21
CA ALA A 366 -4.23 -3.72 -0.13
C ALA A 366 -2.87 -4.27 -0.60
N GLY A 367 -2.84 -4.94 -1.74
CA GLY A 367 -1.62 -5.50 -2.34
C GLY A 367 -0.60 -4.42 -2.70
N VAL A 368 -1.05 -3.32 -3.32
CA VAL A 368 -0.18 -2.18 -3.63
C VAL A 368 0.39 -1.56 -2.35
N MET A 369 -0.43 -1.36 -1.31
CA MET A 369 0.07 -0.79 -0.05
C MET A 369 1.10 -1.70 0.63
N ALA A 370 0.86 -3.01 0.64
CA ALA A 370 1.80 -3.98 1.20
C ALA A 370 3.13 -3.98 0.43
N LEU A 371 3.10 -3.99 -0.91
CA LEU A 371 4.29 -3.98 -1.74
C LEU A 371 5.04 -2.66 -1.66
N LEU A 372 4.34 -1.53 -1.65
CA LEU A 372 4.94 -0.21 -1.48
C LEU A 372 5.63 -0.11 -0.11
N TYR A 373 5.03 -0.68 0.93
CA TYR A 373 5.65 -0.76 2.25
C TYR A 373 6.94 -1.58 2.25
N VAL A 374 6.91 -2.79 1.69
CA VAL A 374 8.10 -3.67 1.59
C VAL A 374 9.20 -3.01 0.75
N ASP A 375 8.84 -2.43 -0.39
CA ASP A 375 9.78 -1.71 -1.26
C ASP A 375 10.45 -0.52 -0.56
N GLN A 376 9.72 0.27 0.23
CA GLN A 376 10.35 1.33 1.03
C GLN A 376 11.30 0.78 2.08
N ARG A 377 10.97 -0.35 2.72
CA ARG A 377 11.87 -0.99 3.70
C ARG A 377 13.13 -1.54 3.04
N ILE A 378 13.02 -2.17 1.87
CA ILE A 378 14.19 -2.60 1.09
C ILE A 378 15.10 -1.40 0.79
N ARG A 379 14.54 -0.30 0.27
CA ARG A 379 15.33 0.87 -0.14
C ARG A 379 15.94 1.68 1.00
N ARG A 380 15.28 1.70 2.16
CA ARG A 380 15.69 2.54 3.30
C ARG A 380 16.43 1.77 4.39
N GLU A 381 16.28 0.45 4.42
CA GLU A 381 16.73 -0.40 5.53
C GLU A 381 17.53 -1.61 5.07
N ALA A 382 17.74 -1.79 3.76
CA ALA A 382 18.44 -2.94 3.18
C ALA A 382 17.83 -4.29 3.63
N LEU A 383 16.50 -4.35 3.72
CA LEU A 383 15.74 -5.56 4.07
C LEU A 383 16.03 -6.73 3.10
N ASP A 384 16.49 -6.43 1.89
CA ASP A 384 16.97 -7.40 0.92
C ASP A 384 18.14 -8.24 1.47
N LEU A 385 19.00 -7.67 2.31
CA LEU A 385 20.11 -8.39 2.95
C LEU A 385 19.62 -9.39 3.99
N ASP A 386 18.65 -9.00 4.82
CA ASP A 386 18.05 -9.87 5.83
C ASP A 386 17.23 -11.00 5.19
N LEU A 387 16.49 -10.69 4.11
CA LEU A 387 15.74 -11.68 3.34
C LEU A 387 16.64 -12.62 2.55
N ALA A 388 17.76 -12.14 2.00
CA ALA A 388 18.76 -12.98 1.33
C ALA A 388 19.45 -13.95 2.31
N ARG A 389 19.73 -13.50 3.53
CA ARG A 389 20.27 -14.33 4.61
C ARG A 389 19.24 -15.38 5.08
N ALA A 390 17.98 -14.99 5.27
CA ALA A 390 16.91 -15.91 5.66
C ALA A 390 16.56 -16.94 4.57
N ALA A 391 16.80 -16.61 3.29
CA ALA A 391 16.59 -17.50 2.16
C ALA A 391 17.81 -18.40 1.83
N GLY A 392 18.92 -18.28 2.57
CA GLY A 392 20.12 -19.13 2.40
C GLY A 392 20.85 -18.92 1.07
N LEU A 393 20.88 -17.70 0.53
CA LEU A 393 21.58 -17.41 -0.72
C LEU A 393 23.11 -17.39 -0.49
N PRO A 394 23.91 -18.09 -1.33
CA PRO A 394 25.36 -18.18 -1.15
C PRO A 394 26.00 -16.78 -1.18
N GLY A 395 26.75 -16.44 -0.13
CA GLY A 395 27.47 -15.17 0.01
C GLY A 395 27.06 -14.29 1.20
N TYR A 396 26.02 -14.66 1.96
CA TYR A 396 25.50 -13.87 3.09
C TYR A 396 25.63 -14.54 4.47
N ASP A 397 26.24 -15.73 4.53
CA ASP A 397 26.25 -16.59 5.74
C ASP A 397 27.27 -16.20 6.81
N ASN A 398 28.28 -15.38 6.51
CA ASN A 398 29.40 -15.20 7.43
C ASN A 398 29.63 -13.73 7.80
N ARG A 399 29.16 -13.35 9.00
CA ARG A 399 29.74 -12.35 9.93
C ARG A 399 28.95 -12.41 11.24
N SER A 400 29.29 -13.38 12.08
CA SER A 400 29.00 -13.38 13.52
C SER A 400 29.99 -12.50 14.26
#